data_AF-D1AA85-F1
#
_entry.id   AF-D1AA85-F1
#
_cell.length_a   1.000
_cell.length_b   1.000
_cell.length_c   1.000
_cell.angle_alpha   90.00
_cell.angle_beta   90.00
_cell.angle_gamma   90.00
#
_symmetry.space_group_name_H-M   'P 1'
#
loop_
_entity.id
_entity.type
_entity.pdbx_description
1 polymer ?
#
loop_
_entity_poly.entity_id
_entity_poly.type
_entity_poly.pdbx_seq_one_letter_code
_entity_poly.pdbx_strand_id
1 'polypeptide(L)'
;MGHSLLHQVLVSDLAVPVALATDAGHRSLTGPGVRLDDDTWLRADLLVCREEQVGGRGRVEGTPLLVAEVVSPASRSRDLGGKKNAYQRFGVPHYWVVDPTGDELVVHVHELIDGVYAERAAVTPGDHHLIDEPFRLDLAPGSIFDRISRWAGRWRGNTMERTGPDLPSCEEPILVDAFGHRWPTGAEKVELEDGCPIFYGEWDERDVAIAERTYPGRVVRLDQPPGEPGTITILPGPEPAP
;
A
#
# COMPACT_ATOMS: atom_id res chain seq x y z
N MET A 1 -0.94 -20.15 6.62
CA MET A 1 -0.71 -19.28 5.45
C MET A 1 0.28 -18.22 5.90
N GLY A 2 1.40 -17.99 5.21
CA GLY A 2 2.22 -16.83 5.53
C GLY A 2 1.40 -15.56 5.31
N HIS A 3 1.62 -14.51 6.10
CA HIS A 3 0.87 -13.25 5.99
C HIS A 3 0.89 -12.70 4.54
N SER A 4 2.00 -12.85 3.83
CA SER A 4 2.15 -12.48 2.41
C SER A 4 1.26 -13.29 1.44
N LEU A 5 1.03 -14.60 1.66
CA LEU A 5 0.16 -15.39 0.78
C LEU A 5 -1.32 -15.06 1.00
N LEU A 6 -1.72 -14.87 2.27
CA LEU A 6 -3.09 -14.48 2.63
C LEU A 6 -3.42 -13.12 2.00
N HIS A 7 -2.51 -12.16 2.12
CA HIS A 7 -2.58 -10.87 1.44
C HIS A 7 -2.86 -11.02 -0.05
N GLN A 8 -2.05 -11.79 -0.77
CA GLN A 8 -2.21 -11.95 -2.22
C GLN A 8 -3.53 -12.62 -2.62
N VAL A 9 -4.02 -13.56 -1.82
CA VAL A 9 -5.34 -14.18 -2.06
C VAL A 9 -6.46 -13.17 -1.87
N LEU A 10 -6.43 -12.39 -0.79
CA LEU A 10 -7.43 -11.36 -0.51
C LEU A 10 -7.45 -10.27 -1.58
N VAL A 11 -6.28 -9.82 -2.05
CA VAL A 11 -6.18 -8.87 -3.17
C VAL A 11 -6.82 -9.48 -4.43
N SER A 12 -6.53 -10.74 -4.73
CA SER A 12 -7.06 -11.42 -5.92
C SER A 12 -8.58 -11.61 -5.85
N ASP A 13 -9.10 -11.98 -4.69
CA ASP A 13 -10.53 -12.19 -4.45
C ASP A 13 -11.30 -10.87 -4.55
N LEU A 14 -10.72 -9.74 -4.13
CA LEU A 14 -11.30 -8.41 -4.32
C LEU A 14 -11.17 -7.89 -5.76
N ALA A 15 -10.07 -8.22 -6.45
CA ALA A 15 -9.76 -7.67 -7.77
C ALA A 15 -10.80 -8.04 -8.84
N VAL A 16 -11.27 -9.29 -8.83
CA VAL A 16 -12.23 -9.79 -9.82
C VAL A 16 -13.59 -9.05 -9.75
N PRO A 17 -14.30 -8.99 -8.61
CA PRO A 17 -15.58 -8.30 -8.53
C PRO A 17 -15.44 -6.79 -8.81
N VAL A 18 -14.36 -6.16 -8.34
CA VAL A 18 -14.11 -4.74 -8.64
C VAL A 18 -13.90 -4.53 -10.14
N ALA A 19 -13.07 -5.35 -10.79
CA ALA A 19 -12.81 -5.23 -12.23
C ALA A 19 -14.07 -5.47 -13.08
N LEU A 20 -14.95 -6.39 -12.66
CA LEU A 20 -16.22 -6.64 -13.35
C LEU A 20 -17.25 -5.53 -13.16
N ALA A 21 -17.20 -4.83 -12.02
CA ALA A 21 -18.10 -3.71 -11.72
C ALA A 21 -17.60 -2.38 -12.29
N THR A 22 -16.31 -2.28 -12.63
CA THR A 22 -15.67 -1.04 -13.11
C THR A 22 -16.31 -0.54 -14.40
N ASP A 23 -16.77 0.72 -14.39
CA ASP A 23 -17.43 1.36 -15.54
C ASP A 23 -16.51 1.56 -16.76
N ALA A 24 -17.13 1.76 -17.92
CA ALA A 24 -16.41 2.12 -19.15
C ALA A 24 -15.63 3.44 -18.97
N GLY A 25 -14.39 3.47 -19.45
CA GLY A 25 -13.48 4.62 -19.26
C GLY A 25 -12.72 4.59 -17.92
N HIS A 26 -12.99 3.63 -17.04
CA HIS A 26 -12.17 3.37 -15.86
C HIS A 26 -11.27 2.13 -16.05
N ARG A 27 -10.27 1.99 -15.18
CA ARG A 27 -9.35 0.86 -15.11
C ARG A 27 -9.13 0.43 -13.67
N SER A 28 -9.32 -0.86 -13.41
CA SER A 28 -8.93 -1.52 -12.16
C SER A 28 -7.56 -2.18 -12.33
N LEU A 29 -6.65 -1.93 -11.40
CA LEU A 29 -5.26 -2.37 -11.43
C LEU A 29 -4.86 -2.96 -10.06
N THR A 30 -4.07 -4.04 -10.07
CA THR A 30 -3.54 -4.68 -8.85
C THR A 30 -2.06 -4.40 -8.66
N GLY A 31 -1.68 -4.00 -7.45
CA GLY A 31 -0.33 -3.57 -7.10
C GLY A 31 0.24 -2.35 -7.85
N PRO A 32 -0.55 -1.41 -8.42
CA PRO A 32 0.01 -0.30 -9.19
C PRO A 32 0.67 0.73 -8.27
N GLY A 33 1.69 1.39 -8.82
CA GLY A 33 2.19 2.64 -8.25
C GLY A 33 1.42 3.82 -8.79
N VAL A 34 1.04 4.75 -7.91
CA VAL A 34 0.36 5.99 -8.24
C VAL A 34 1.19 7.19 -7.83
N ARG A 35 1.46 8.08 -8.79
CA ARG A 35 2.11 9.37 -8.55
C ARG A 35 1.02 10.40 -8.24
N LEU A 36 0.95 10.83 -6.99
CA LEU A 36 -0.03 11.80 -6.50
C LEU A 36 0.53 13.23 -6.59
N ASP A 37 1.85 13.38 -6.46
CA ASP A 37 2.59 14.63 -6.66
C ASP A 37 4.03 14.31 -7.12
N ASP A 38 4.84 15.34 -7.37
CA ASP A 38 6.25 15.19 -7.77
C ASP A 38 7.11 14.50 -6.70
N ASP A 39 6.72 14.62 -5.43
CA ASP A 39 7.41 14.05 -4.27
C ASP A 39 6.64 12.92 -3.57
N THR A 40 5.46 12.57 -4.10
CA THR A 40 4.58 11.58 -3.48
C THR A 40 4.14 10.53 -4.49
N TRP A 41 4.64 9.31 -4.27
CA TRP A 41 4.31 8.12 -5.03
C TRP A 41 4.02 6.96 -4.07
N LEU A 42 2.79 6.46 -4.11
CA LEU A 42 2.33 5.39 -3.23
C LEU A 42 2.01 4.14 -4.04
N ARG A 43 2.08 2.96 -3.42
CA ARG A 43 1.70 1.71 -4.06
C ARG A 43 0.40 1.21 -3.43
N ALA A 44 -0.65 1.14 -4.24
CA ALA A 44 -1.92 0.55 -3.83
C ALA A 44 -1.90 -0.96 -4.04
N ASP A 45 -2.60 -1.71 -3.20
CA ASP A 45 -2.83 -3.14 -3.45
C ASP A 45 -3.85 -3.35 -4.56
N LEU A 46 -4.91 -2.54 -4.56
CA LEU A 46 -5.86 -2.40 -5.65
C LEU A 46 -6.26 -0.93 -5.83
N LEU A 47 -6.40 -0.50 -7.08
CA LEU A 47 -6.76 0.88 -7.42
C LEU A 47 -7.68 0.90 -8.62
N VAL A 48 -8.64 1.84 -8.59
CA VAL A 48 -9.46 2.19 -9.76
C VAL A 48 -9.19 3.64 -10.14
N CYS A 49 -8.87 3.86 -11.41
CA CYS A 49 -8.59 5.18 -11.98
C CYS A 49 -9.30 5.36 -13.32
N ARG A 50 -9.28 6.58 -13.85
CA ARG A 50 -9.69 6.82 -15.22
C ARG A 50 -8.63 6.30 -16.19
N GLU A 51 -9.06 5.83 -17.36
CA GLU A 51 -8.18 5.20 -18.35
C GLU A 51 -7.03 6.11 -18.79
N GLU A 52 -7.29 7.42 -18.92
CA GLU A 52 -6.28 8.42 -19.29
C GLU A 52 -5.18 8.62 -18.24
N GLN A 53 -5.40 8.17 -17.00
CA GLN A 53 -4.41 8.25 -15.92
C GLN A 53 -3.36 7.14 -16.02
N VAL A 54 -3.58 6.12 -16.86
CA VAL A 54 -2.64 5.00 -17.02
C VAL A 54 -1.53 5.40 -17.99
N GLY A 55 -0.38 5.75 -17.44
CA GLY A 55 0.82 6.15 -18.17
C GLY A 55 1.67 4.97 -18.67
N GLY A 56 2.81 5.30 -19.27
CA GLY A 56 3.79 4.31 -19.74
C GLY A 56 4.35 3.44 -18.60
N ARG A 57 4.53 2.14 -18.87
CA ARG A 57 4.97 1.11 -17.89
C ARG A 57 3.97 0.82 -16.75
N GLY A 58 2.69 1.17 -16.91
CA GLY A 58 1.64 0.82 -15.94
C GLY A 58 1.65 1.67 -14.66
N ARG A 59 2.25 2.87 -14.72
CA ARG A 59 2.19 3.86 -13.63
C ARG A 59 0.90 4.66 -13.75
N VAL A 60 0.27 4.94 -12.62
CA VAL A 60 -0.93 5.78 -12.56
C VAL A 60 -0.53 7.21 -12.19
N GLU A 61 -1.09 8.18 -12.89
CA GLU A 61 -0.80 9.61 -12.73
C GLU A 61 -2.03 10.35 -12.19
N GLY A 62 -1.83 11.10 -11.11
CA GLY A 62 -2.88 11.89 -10.45
C GLY A 62 -3.81 11.08 -9.54
N THR A 63 -4.79 11.77 -8.97
CA THR A 63 -5.70 11.22 -7.96
C THR A 63 -6.60 10.10 -8.52
N PRO A 64 -6.51 8.85 -8.02
CA PRO A 64 -7.40 7.77 -8.42
C PRO A 64 -8.83 7.96 -7.88
N LEU A 65 -9.78 7.19 -8.42
CA LEU A 65 -11.17 7.19 -7.97
C LEU A 65 -11.34 6.39 -6.69
N LEU A 66 -10.68 5.23 -6.61
CA LEU A 66 -10.72 4.32 -5.47
C LEU A 66 -9.33 3.77 -5.22
N VAL A 67 -8.94 3.69 -3.94
CA VAL A 67 -7.83 2.86 -3.47
C VAL A 67 -8.35 1.86 -2.46
N ALA A 68 -7.95 0.60 -2.59
CA ALA A 68 -8.17 -0.44 -1.60
C ALA A 68 -6.83 -1.01 -1.14
N GLU A 69 -6.61 -1.04 0.17
CA GLU A 69 -5.44 -1.67 0.80
C GLU A 69 -5.90 -2.92 1.56
N VAL A 70 -5.11 -3.98 1.47
CA VAL A 70 -5.31 -5.20 2.26
C VAL A 70 -4.32 -5.16 3.39
N VAL A 71 -4.81 -5.12 4.62
CA VAL A 71 -3.94 -4.98 5.78
C VAL A 71 -3.19 -6.28 6.03
N SER A 72 -1.88 -6.15 6.17
CA SER A 72 -0.99 -7.16 6.76
C SER A 72 -0.53 -6.70 8.15
N PRO A 73 0.00 -7.59 9.01
CA PRO A 73 0.58 -7.16 10.28
C PRO A 73 1.63 -6.04 10.14
N ALA A 74 2.43 -6.09 9.08
CA ALA A 74 3.50 -5.12 8.78
C ALA A 74 2.98 -3.76 8.30
N SER A 75 1.85 -3.74 7.59
CA SER A 75 1.32 -2.54 6.94
C SER A 75 0.16 -1.89 7.70
N ARG A 76 -0.41 -2.58 8.70
CA ARG A 76 -1.58 -2.16 9.48
C ARG A 76 -1.53 -0.72 9.96
N SER A 77 -0.45 -0.32 10.63
CA SER A 77 -0.32 1.03 11.21
C SER A 77 -0.33 2.11 10.12
N ARG A 78 0.27 1.84 8.96
CA ARG A 78 0.31 2.77 7.82
C ARG A 78 -0.99 2.76 7.03
N ASP A 79 -1.57 1.60 6.72
CA ASP A 79 -2.79 1.50 5.93
C ASP A 79 -4.00 2.08 6.69
N LEU A 80 -4.07 1.89 8.01
CA LEU A 80 -5.09 2.52 8.85
C LEU A 80 -4.78 3.97 9.24
N GLY A 81 -3.53 4.41 9.04
CA GLY A 81 -3.02 5.71 9.48
C GLY A 81 -2.38 6.51 8.35
N GLY A 82 -1.06 6.37 8.17
CA GLY A 82 -0.25 7.19 7.25
C GLY A 82 -0.80 7.27 5.83
N LYS A 83 -1.04 6.12 5.18
CA LYS A 83 -1.58 6.07 3.81
C LYS A 83 -2.98 6.65 3.71
N LYS A 84 -3.85 6.31 4.66
CA LYS A 84 -5.19 6.86 4.73
C LYS A 84 -5.14 8.39 4.77
N ASN A 85 -4.26 8.96 5.59
CA ASN A 85 -4.06 10.40 5.67
C ASN A 85 -3.49 10.99 4.37
N ALA A 86 -2.54 10.31 3.73
CA ALA A 86 -1.96 10.74 2.45
C ALA A 86 -3.03 10.76 1.34
N TYR A 87 -3.75 9.66 1.14
CA TYR A 87 -4.83 9.61 0.14
C TYR A 87 -5.94 10.63 0.43
N GLN A 88 -6.25 10.89 1.69
CA GLN A 88 -7.18 11.95 2.08
C GLN A 88 -6.66 13.33 1.65
N ARG A 89 -5.39 13.63 1.93
CA ARG A 89 -4.73 14.89 1.56
C ARG A 89 -4.74 15.12 0.04
N PHE A 90 -4.50 14.07 -0.74
CA PHE A 90 -4.53 14.13 -2.20
C PHE A 90 -5.92 14.00 -2.82
N GLY A 91 -6.96 13.95 -2.00
CA GLY A 91 -8.34 14.03 -2.45
C GLY A 91 -8.89 12.77 -3.11
N VAL A 92 -8.34 11.58 -2.78
CA VAL A 92 -8.89 10.32 -3.29
C VAL A 92 -10.32 10.17 -2.75
N PRO A 93 -11.36 10.03 -3.61
CA PRO A 93 -12.75 10.04 -3.14
C PRO A 93 -13.13 8.82 -2.30
N HIS A 94 -12.61 7.64 -2.65
CA HIS A 94 -12.96 6.38 -2.00
C HIS A 94 -11.72 5.65 -1.50
N TYR A 95 -11.74 5.23 -0.24
CA TYR A 95 -10.66 4.47 0.38
C TYR A 95 -11.20 3.28 1.15
N TRP A 96 -10.81 2.07 0.72
CA TRP A 96 -11.25 0.83 1.36
C TRP A 96 -10.10 0.14 2.07
N VAL A 97 -10.39 -0.45 3.22
CA VAL A 97 -9.42 -1.24 3.98
C VAL A 97 -10.00 -2.62 4.25
N VAL A 98 -9.34 -3.66 3.73
CA VAL A 98 -9.67 -5.06 4.04
C VAL A 98 -8.78 -5.49 5.21
N ASP A 99 -9.39 -5.73 6.36
CA ASP A 99 -8.71 -6.04 7.61
C ASP A 99 -8.98 -7.50 8.05
N PRO A 100 -8.03 -8.43 7.87
CA PRO A 100 -8.15 -9.82 8.30
C PRO A 100 -7.58 -10.10 9.70
N THR A 101 -7.24 -9.07 10.49
CA THR A 101 -6.44 -9.24 11.73
C THR A 101 -7.25 -9.51 12.99
N GLY A 102 -8.57 -9.33 12.95
CA GLY A 102 -9.48 -9.66 14.04
C GLY A 102 -9.89 -11.14 14.05
N ASP A 103 -10.93 -11.46 14.84
CA ASP A 103 -11.56 -12.78 14.81
C ASP A 103 -12.25 -13.07 13.45
N GLU A 104 -12.59 -12.01 12.72
CA GLU A 104 -13.22 -12.05 11.40
C GLU A 104 -12.63 -10.99 10.46
N LEU A 105 -12.78 -11.19 9.15
CA LEU A 105 -12.39 -10.23 8.13
C LEU A 105 -13.42 -9.10 8.06
N VAL A 106 -12.97 -7.84 8.15
CA VAL A 106 -13.82 -6.66 8.03
C VAL A 106 -13.38 -5.82 6.84
N VAL A 107 -14.32 -5.28 6.06
CA VAL A 107 -14.03 -4.29 5.03
C VAL A 107 -14.54 -2.92 5.49
N HIS A 108 -13.61 -2.01 5.77
CA HIS A 108 -13.93 -0.61 6.07
C HIS A 108 -14.04 0.19 4.78
N VAL A 109 -15.16 0.89 4.60
CA VAL A 109 -15.47 1.72 3.44
C VAL A 109 -15.44 3.17 3.88
N HIS A 110 -14.45 3.92 3.37
CA HIS A 110 -14.34 5.37 3.61
C HIS A 110 -14.65 6.17 2.34
N GLU A 111 -15.34 7.28 2.54
CA GLU A 111 -15.62 8.29 1.51
C GLU A 111 -15.09 9.66 1.94
N LEU A 112 -14.53 10.40 1.01
CA LEU A 112 -14.05 11.76 1.24
C LEU A 112 -15.23 12.73 1.20
N ILE A 113 -15.49 13.40 2.31
CA ILE A 113 -16.54 14.42 2.43
C ILE A 113 -15.88 15.68 2.94
N ASP A 114 -15.98 16.77 2.17
CA ASP A 114 -15.38 18.07 2.53
C ASP A 114 -13.89 17.98 2.92
N GLY A 115 -13.15 17.10 2.24
CA GLY A 115 -11.71 16.89 2.45
C GLY A 115 -11.35 15.98 3.63
N VAL A 116 -12.32 15.34 4.28
CA VAL A 116 -12.10 14.42 5.41
C VAL A 116 -12.77 13.08 5.13
N TYR A 117 -12.07 11.97 5.39
CA TYR A 117 -12.66 10.65 5.25
C TYR A 117 -13.67 10.38 6.36
N ALA A 118 -14.90 10.03 5.96
CA ALA A 118 -15.91 9.45 6.83
C ALA A 118 -16.04 7.95 6.55
N GLU A 119 -16.06 7.14 7.60
CA GLU A 119 -16.40 5.71 7.47
C GLU A 119 -17.90 5.57 7.21
N ARG A 120 -18.25 5.04 6.04
CA ARG A 120 -19.64 4.81 5.63
C ARG A 120 -20.15 3.44 6.07
N ALA A 121 -19.27 2.45 6.07
CA ALA A 121 -19.59 1.10 6.47
C ALA A 121 -18.34 0.36 6.97
N ALA A 122 -18.56 -0.55 7.92
CA ALA A 122 -17.67 -1.65 8.25
C ALA A 122 -18.45 -2.94 7.97
N VAL A 123 -18.08 -3.65 6.90
CA VAL A 123 -18.83 -4.80 6.41
C VAL A 123 -18.15 -6.09 6.88
N THR A 124 -18.89 -6.92 7.60
CA THR A 124 -18.43 -8.21 8.12
C THR A 124 -18.95 -9.38 7.28
N PRO A 125 -18.45 -10.61 7.47
CA PRO A 125 -18.97 -11.78 6.78
C PRO A 125 -20.39 -12.10 7.27
N GLY A 126 -21.38 -11.90 6.39
CA GLY A 126 -22.80 -12.08 6.72
C GLY A 126 -23.64 -10.84 6.37
N ASP A 127 -22.98 -9.70 6.28
CA ASP A 127 -23.56 -8.44 5.83
C ASP A 127 -23.19 -8.14 4.37
N HIS A 128 -23.83 -7.11 3.83
CA HIS A 128 -23.50 -6.54 2.54
C HIS A 128 -23.71 -5.02 2.54
N HIS A 129 -23.01 -4.32 1.65
CA HIS A 129 -23.13 -2.89 1.48
C HIS A 129 -23.11 -2.53 0.00
N LEU A 130 -24.15 -1.84 -0.46
CA LEU A 130 -24.21 -1.37 -1.84
C LEU A 130 -23.34 -0.11 -1.99
N ILE A 131 -22.31 -0.23 -2.81
CA ILE A 131 -21.52 0.86 -3.33
C ILE A 131 -22.20 1.36 -4.60
N ASP A 132 -22.44 2.67 -4.69
CA ASP A 132 -23.00 3.31 -5.89
C ASP A 132 -21.95 4.15 -6.64
N GLU A 133 -20.85 4.56 -5.99
CA GLU A 133 -19.73 5.30 -6.57
C GLU A 133 -18.38 4.70 -6.14
N PRO A 134 -17.34 4.68 -7.00
CA PRO A 134 -17.30 5.25 -8.35
C PRO A 134 -17.88 4.32 -9.42
N PHE A 135 -18.41 3.17 -9.01
CA PHE A 135 -19.13 2.19 -9.80
C PHE A 135 -20.06 1.39 -8.87
N ARG A 136 -21.07 0.74 -9.44
CA ARG A 136 -22.03 -0.02 -8.64
C ARG A 136 -21.50 -1.40 -8.27
N LEU A 137 -21.36 -1.69 -6.98
CA LEU A 137 -20.92 -3.00 -6.47
C LEU A 137 -21.68 -3.35 -5.19
N ASP A 138 -22.24 -4.56 -5.11
CA ASP A 138 -22.71 -5.11 -3.83
C ASP A 138 -21.53 -5.75 -3.10
N LEU A 139 -20.99 -5.03 -2.11
CA LEU A 139 -19.85 -5.46 -1.32
C LEU A 139 -20.32 -6.42 -0.23
N ALA A 140 -20.19 -7.72 -0.49
CA ALA A 140 -20.54 -8.79 0.45
C ALA A 140 -19.30 -9.66 0.76
N PRO A 141 -18.55 -9.38 1.86
CA PRO A 141 -17.31 -10.07 2.20
C PRO A 141 -17.45 -11.59 2.24
N GLY A 142 -18.57 -12.09 2.79
CA GLY A 142 -18.85 -13.53 2.85
C GLY A 142 -18.95 -14.21 1.47
N SER A 143 -19.31 -13.47 0.41
CA SER A 143 -19.34 -13.98 -0.97
C SER A 143 -18.02 -13.77 -1.69
N ILE A 144 -17.35 -12.64 -1.43
CA ILE A 144 -16.10 -12.25 -2.11
C ILE A 144 -14.93 -13.11 -1.63
N PHE A 145 -14.85 -13.40 -0.32
CA PHE A 145 -13.71 -14.09 0.29
C PHE A 145 -14.01 -15.56 0.69
N ASP A 146 -15.11 -16.15 0.18
CA ASP A 146 -15.62 -17.50 0.56
C ASP A 146 -14.59 -18.64 0.37
N ARG A 147 -13.59 -18.46 -0.51
CA ARG A 147 -12.60 -19.51 -0.81
C ARG A 147 -11.65 -19.80 0.37
N ILE A 148 -11.55 -18.89 1.34
CA ILE A 148 -10.70 -19.04 2.54
C ILE A 148 -11.21 -20.19 3.44
N SER A 149 -12.52 -20.44 3.46
CA SER A 149 -13.15 -21.49 4.26
C SER A 149 -12.75 -22.93 3.84
N ARG A 150 -12.21 -23.13 2.63
CA ARG A 150 -12.03 -24.47 2.03
C ARG A 150 -10.60 -25.02 2.02
N TRP A 151 -9.58 -24.22 2.38
CA TRP A 151 -8.16 -24.59 2.17
C TRP A 151 -7.24 -24.53 3.39
N ALA A 152 -7.79 -24.39 4.61
CA ALA A 152 -7.02 -24.35 5.86
C ALA A 152 -6.18 -25.61 6.20
N GLY A 153 -6.15 -26.63 5.36
CA GLY A 153 -5.42 -27.87 5.58
C GLY A 153 -4.52 -28.27 4.42
N ARG A 154 -3.32 -27.67 4.30
CA ARG A 154 -2.05 -28.35 3.96
C ARG A 154 -0.87 -27.39 3.70
N TRP A 155 0.21 -27.63 4.47
CA TRP A 155 1.64 -27.58 4.11
C TRP A 155 2.52 -26.31 4.18
N ARG A 156 3.83 -26.62 4.25
CA ARG A 156 5.03 -25.88 4.75
C ARG A 156 5.78 -25.09 3.66
N GLY A 157 6.52 -24.05 4.05
CA GLY A 157 7.27 -23.13 3.17
C GLY A 157 8.80 -23.29 3.14
N ASN A 158 9.45 -22.55 2.23
CA ASN A 158 10.91 -22.33 2.15
C ASN A 158 11.25 -21.00 1.42
N THR A 159 12.36 -20.32 1.79
CA THR A 159 12.79 -18.96 1.33
C THR A 159 14.20 -18.97 0.68
N MET A 160 14.55 -18.01 -0.19
CA MET A 160 15.89 -17.79 -0.82
C MET A 160 16.26 -16.28 -0.96
N GLU A 161 17.56 -15.90 -0.84
CA GLU A 161 18.16 -14.53 -0.83
C GLU A 161 18.99 -14.12 -2.09
N ARG A 162 19.33 -12.81 -2.31
CA ARG A 162 20.54 -12.18 -2.99
C ARG A 162 20.52 -10.61 -3.12
N THR A 163 21.67 -9.90 -3.37
CA THR A 163 22.02 -8.43 -3.15
C THR A 163 22.41 -7.47 -4.38
N GLY A 164 22.46 -6.10 -4.24
CA GLY A 164 22.92 -5.05 -5.26
C GLY A 164 23.26 -3.56 -4.78
N PRO A 165 23.79 -2.58 -5.63
CA PRO A 165 24.64 -1.37 -5.24
C PRO A 165 24.13 0.13 -5.41
N ASP A 166 24.97 1.14 -5.01
CA ASP A 166 24.82 2.58 -4.47
C ASP A 166 24.20 3.80 -5.27
N LEU A 167 23.93 4.94 -4.54
CA LEU A 167 23.12 6.21 -4.77
C LEU A 167 23.86 7.55 -5.12
N PRO A 168 23.16 8.65 -5.53
CA PRO A 168 23.69 10.03 -5.67
C PRO A 168 23.62 10.90 -4.36
N SER A 169 24.07 12.16 -4.44
CA SER A 169 24.35 13.12 -3.33
C SER A 169 23.17 13.40 -2.37
N CYS A 170 23.50 13.69 -1.10
CA CYS A 170 22.57 13.82 0.03
C CYS A 170 21.74 15.12 0.07
N GLU A 171 22.11 16.15 -0.69
CA GLU A 171 21.49 17.50 -0.64
C GLU A 171 20.28 17.66 -1.58
N GLU A 172 19.95 16.66 -2.40
CA GLU A 172 18.85 16.72 -3.37
C GLU A 172 17.68 15.80 -2.97
N PRO A 173 16.42 16.16 -3.28
CA PRO A 173 15.28 15.24 -3.14
C PRO A 173 15.40 14.09 -4.14
N ILE A 174 15.06 12.87 -3.71
CA ILE A 174 15.00 11.70 -4.59
C ILE A 174 13.68 11.77 -5.36
N LEU A 175 13.74 12.24 -6.61
CA LEU A 175 12.58 12.31 -7.50
C LEU A 175 12.13 10.92 -7.96
N VAL A 176 10.86 10.79 -8.39
CA VAL A 176 10.25 9.52 -8.87
C VAL A 176 11.11 8.85 -9.96
N ASP A 177 11.71 9.63 -10.85
CA ASP A 177 12.58 9.12 -11.92
C ASP A 177 13.92 8.56 -11.40
N ALA A 178 14.43 9.09 -10.28
CA ALA A 178 15.63 8.56 -9.61
C ALA A 178 15.31 7.29 -8.78
N PHE A 179 14.12 7.23 -8.19
CA PHE A 179 13.63 6.13 -7.35
C PHE A 179 13.35 4.85 -8.16
N GLY A 180 12.86 4.97 -9.39
CA GLY A 180 12.43 3.83 -10.22
C GLY A 180 13.53 2.86 -10.70
N HIS A 181 14.78 3.06 -10.31
CA HIS A 181 15.94 2.32 -10.83
C HIS A 181 16.72 1.50 -9.77
N ARG A 182 16.38 1.56 -8.48
CA ARG A 182 17.20 0.95 -7.40
C ARG A 182 16.31 0.47 -6.25
N TRP A 183 16.17 -0.84 -6.09
CA TRP A 183 15.45 -1.45 -4.97
C TRP A 183 16.45 -2.14 -4.04
N PRO A 184 16.46 -1.85 -2.73
CA PRO A 184 17.16 -2.72 -1.80
C PRO A 184 16.52 -4.10 -1.86
N THR A 185 17.32 -5.07 -2.25
CA THR A 185 16.98 -6.49 -2.23
C THR A 185 16.57 -6.90 -0.81
N GLY A 186 15.26 -7.06 -0.59
CA GLY A 186 14.67 -7.38 0.71
C GLY A 186 13.35 -6.67 0.99
N ALA A 187 13.11 -5.48 0.40
CA ALA A 187 11.86 -4.75 0.62
C ALA A 187 10.67 -5.44 -0.08
N GLU A 188 9.60 -5.69 0.66
CA GLU A 188 8.36 -6.26 0.12
C GLU A 188 7.58 -5.23 -0.71
N LYS A 189 7.60 -3.98 -0.25
CA LYS A 189 6.96 -2.81 -0.85
C LYS A 189 7.82 -1.59 -0.57
N VAL A 190 7.86 -0.65 -1.51
CA VAL A 190 8.53 0.63 -1.32
C VAL A 190 7.59 1.73 -1.78
N GLU A 191 7.62 2.87 -1.09
CA GLU A 191 6.83 4.06 -1.39
C GLU A 191 7.70 5.31 -1.20
N LEU A 192 7.23 6.44 -1.74
CA LEU A 192 7.79 7.77 -1.54
C LEU A 192 6.66 8.67 -1.04
N GLU A 193 6.80 9.24 0.13
CA GLU A 193 5.80 10.15 0.71
C GLU A 193 6.50 11.42 1.14
N ASP A 194 6.10 12.58 0.60
CA ASP A 194 6.72 13.89 0.88
C ASP A 194 8.25 13.85 0.76
N GLY A 195 8.75 13.19 -0.30
CA GLY A 195 10.18 13.04 -0.58
C GLY A 195 10.93 12.09 0.35
N CYS A 196 10.23 11.32 1.20
CA CYS A 196 10.79 10.35 2.14
C CYS A 196 10.57 8.92 1.64
N PRO A 197 11.63 8.18 1.26
CA PRO A 197 11.53 6.76 0.96
C PRO A 197 11.06 5.94 2.18
N ILE A 198 10.09 5.05 1.95
CA ILE A 198 9.54 4.15 2.95
C ILE A 198 9.65 2.71 2.45
N PHE A 199 10.33 1.86 3.21
CA PHE A 199 10.55 0.45 2.90
C PHE A 199 9.77 -0.44 3.85
N TYR A 200 8.95 -1.33 3.32
CA TYR A 200 8.14 -2.28 4.07
C TYR A 200 8.81 -3.66 4.09
N GLY A 201 8.81 -4.30 5.26
CA GLY A 201 9.39 -5.63 5.43
C GLY A 201 9.69 -5.97 6.89
N GLU A 202 10.44 -7.05 7.09
CA GLU A 202 11.05 -7.41 8.37
C GLU A 202 12.50 -6.92 8.36
N TRP A 203 12.86 -6.06 9.31
CA TRP A 203 14.11 -5.30 9.25
C TRP A 203 14.92 -5.48 10.52
N ASP A 204 16.19 -5.85 10.41
CA ASP A 204 17.09 -5.99 11.56
C ASP A 204 18.10 -4.82 11.70
N GLU A 205 18.94 -4.86 12.73
CA GLU A 205 19.95 -3.83 12.98
C GLU A 205 20.97 -3.67 11.83
N ARG A 206 21.25 -4.74 11.08
CA ARG A 206 22.16 -4.70 9.92
C ARG A 206 21.50 -3.95 8.77
N ASP A 207 20.21 -4.15 8.55
CA ASP A 207 19.44 -3.43 7.53
C ASP A 207 19.42 -1.93 7.82
N VAL A 208 19.23 -1.55 9.10
CA VAL A 208 19.32 -0.14 9.53
C VAL A 208 20.72 0.42 9.26
N ALA A 209 21.79 -0.29 9.62
CA ALA A 209 23.16 0.17 9.37
C ALA A 209 23.49 0.25 7.86
N ILE A 210 22.91 -0.63 7.03
CA ILE A 210 23.00 -0.53 5.57
C ILE A 210 22.28 0.71 5.08
N ALA A 211 21.05 0.97 5.57
CA ALA A 211 20.29 2.16 5.22
C ALA A 211 21.05 3.45 5.59
N GLU A 212 21.62 3.55 6.80
CA GLU A 212 22.40 4.72 7.23
C GLU A 212 23.62 4.98 6.34
N ARG A 213 24.30 3.92 5.91
CA ARG A 213 25.41 4.02 4.95
C ARG A 213 24.95 4.40 3.55
N THR A 214 23.80 3.90 3.14
CA THR A 214 23.23 4.12 1.81
C THR A 214 22.70 5.56 1.67
N TYR A 215 22.17 6.13 2.77
CA TYR A 215 21.60 7.47 2.84
C TYR A 215 22.38 8.37 3.82
N PRO A 216 23.65 8.73 3.51
CA PRO A 216 24.48 9.49 4.41
C PRO A 216 23.87 10.88 4.70
N GLY A 217 23.83 11.25 5.99
CA GLY A 217 23.29 12.54 6.44
C GLY A 217 21.76 12.58 6.59
N ARG A 218 21.03 11.52 6.21
CA ARG A 218 19.58 11.36 6.43
C ARG A 218 19.32 10.67 7.76
N VAL A 219 18.13 10.86 8.34
CA VAL A 219 17.72 10.15 9.55
C VAL A 219 16.99 8.86 9.17
N VAL A 220 17.53 7.72 9.57
CA VAL A 220 16.88 6.41 9.38
C VAL A 220 16.01 6.10 10.59
N ARG A 221 14.71 5.91 10.37
CA ARG A 221 13.75 5.57 11.43
C ARG A 221 13.18 4.18 11.20
N LEU A 222 13.27 3.33 12.23
CA LEU A 222 12.56 2.06 12.34
C LEU A 222 11.33 2.27 13.22
N ASP A 223 10.15 1.87 12.76
CA ASP A 223 8.88 2.07 13.50
C ASP A 223 8.50 0.89 14.41
N GLN A 224 9.31 -0.16 14.41
CA GLN A 224 9.10 -1.41 15.13
C GLN A 224 10.42 -1.96 15.75
N PRO A 225 10.36 -2.96 16.64
CA PRO A 225 11.55 -3.67 17.11
C PRO A 225 12.32 -4.37 15.97
N PRO A 226 13.66 -4.44 16.00
CA PRO A 226 14.44 -5.15 14.99
C PRO A 226 14.02 -6.62 14.85
N GLY A 227 13.85 -7.08 13.61
CA GLY A 227 13.41 -8.42 13.23
C GLY A 227 11.90 -8.62 13.21
N GLU A 228 11.11 -7.60 13.57
CA GLU A 228 9.65 -7.63 13.44
C GLU A 228 9.18 -6.94 12.14
N PRO A 229 8.00 -7.32 11.60
CA PRO A 229 7.44 -6.66 10.43
C PRO A 229 7.07 -5.20 10.72
N GLY A 230 7.48 -4.28 9.84
CA GLY A 230 7.19 -2.85 9.95
C GLY A 230 7.87 -2.05 8.84
N THR A 231 8.30 -0.83 9.12
CA THR A 231 8.90 0.05 8.11
C THR A 231 10.21 0.71 8.51
N ILE A 232 11.11 0.80 7.54
CA ILE A 232 12.23 1.75 7.55
C ILE A 232 11.81 2.98 6.77
N THR A 233 11.87 4.16 7.39
CA THR A 233 11.65 5.46 6.75
C THR A 233 12.96 6.25 6.69
N ILE A 234 13.28 6.80 5.51
CA ILE A 234 14.44 7.67 5.30
C ILE A 234 13.99 9.12 5.31
N LEU A 235 14.22 9.79 6.43
CA LEU A 235 13.83 11.18 6.67
C LEU A 235 14.93 12.16 6.24
N PRO A 236 14.60 13.43 5.97
CA PRO A 236 15.61 14.48 5.79
C PRO A 236 16.62 14.50 6.94
N GLY A 237 17.85 14.94 6.63
CA GLY A 237 18.84 15.21 7.66
C GLY A 237 18.36 16.29 8.62
N PRO A 238 18.88 16.33 9.86
CA PRO A 238 18.60 17.43 10.76
C PRO A 238 19.00 18.75 10.09
N GLU A 239 18.19 19.79 10.25
CA GLU A 239 18.59 21.13 9.80
C GLU A 239 19.93 21.50 10.45
N PRO A 240 20.87 22.12 9.71
CA PRO A 240 22.11 22.59 10.29
C PRO A 240 21.78 23.54 11.44
N ALA A 241 22.41 23.33 12.60
CA ALA A 241 22.25 24.21 13.74
C ALA A 241 22.55 25.67 13.33
N PRO A 242 21.73 26.65 13.75
CA PRO A 242 21.89 28.04 13.36
C PRO A 242 23.23 28.65 13.80
#